data_AF-A0A850JT63-F1
#
_entry.id   AF-A0A850JT63-F1
#
_cell.length_a   1.000
_cell.length_b   1.000
_cell.length_c   1.000
_cell.angle_alpha   90.00
_cell.angle_beta   90.00
_cell.angle_gamma   90.00
#
_symmetry.space_group_name_H-M   'P 1'
#
loop_
_entity.id
_entity.type
_entity.pdbx_description
1 polymer ?
#
loop_
_entity_poly.entity_id
_entity_poly.type
_entity_poly.pdbx_seq_one_letter_code
_entity_poly.pdbx_strand_id
1 'polypeptide(L)'
;MNDKVKIFNDLISCLDEEKQQFTKKDTFAKNLDYVKKLLFSGLSTKKQIEEYSKEIQTISRSAYESYCKEYLKEEYEKGLLNTLLFRNIKTIAHYLTQEENPTSSKLYNKLLESGSIKQARNKKDSSIDYQTFITLLKKFLKERGYENIIEFDKEIVQVNINKKESETSLVDNSIEEETDIKLELVDGTLESCDKNFLKRNFIEFENSYIDNNIKEKNVYYIQARYIDKEYSFEKFKEIIKNNNILENYSIIIHNNSSIDTRLYIYRYIDNKLVVLKSLDAASCVFELDELIRRGRTNFFEKLEEHITYITS
;
A
#
# COMPACT_ATOMS: atom_id res chain seq x y z
N MET A 1 6.78 -11.78 32.32
CA MET A 1 7.28 -10.59 31.60
C MET A 1 8.76 -10.88 31.35
N ASN A 2 9.17 -10.88 30.08
CA ASN A 2 10.30 -11.67 29.55
C ASN A 2 11.65 -11.24 30.15
N ASP A 3 12.39 -12.14 30.81
CA ASP A 3 13.66 -11.85 31.53
C ASP A 3 14.68 -11.09 30.66
N LYS A 4 14.62 -11.26 29.34
CA LYS A 4 15.44 -10.54 28.37
C LYS A 4 15.24 -9.02 28.36
N VAL A 5 14.01 -8.54 28.57
CA VAL A 5 13.70 -7.10 28.60
C VAL A 5 14.28 -6.47 29.87
N LYS A 6 14.21 -7.19 31.00
CA LYS A 6 14.79 -6.76 32.26
C LYS A 6 16.32 -6.70 32.18
N ILE A 7 16.95 -7.75 31.65
CA ILE A 7 18.41 -7.81 31.46
C ILE A 7 18.89 -6.70 30.52
N PHE A 8 18.17 -6.43 29.42
CA PHE A 8 18.51 -5.33 28.51
C PHE A 8 18.44 -3.96 29.20
N ASN A 9 17.38 -3.70 29.96
CA ASN A 9 17.23 -2.43 30.68
C ASN A 9 18.29 -2.27 31.78
N ASP A 10 18.61 -3.33 32.52
CA ASP A 10 19.67 -3.31 33.55
C ASP A 10 21.04 -2.98 32.90
N LEU A 11 21.39 -3.62 31.78
CA LEU A 11 22.66 -3.36 31.08
C LEU A 11 22.74 -1.95 30.47
N ILE A 12 21.63 -1.45 29.93
CA ILE A 12 21.53 -0.08 29.37
C ILE A 12 21.64 0.96 30.50
N SER A 13 21.12 0.67 31.69
CA SER A 13 21.18 1.59 32.85
C SER A 13 22.61 1.80 33.39
N CYS A 14 23.55 0.92 33.03
CA CYS A 14 24.96 1.07 33.37
C CYS A 14 25.74 2.04 32.45
N LEU A 15 25.09 2.60 31.43
CA LEU A 15 25.70 3.56 30.50
C LEU A 15 25.40 4.99 30.97
N ASP A 16 26.46 5.81 31.08
CA ASP A 16 26.46 7.18 31.61
C ASP A 16 25.48 8.09 30.80
N GLU A 17 24.36 8.48 31.40
CA GLU A 17 23.24 9.16 30.71
C GLU A 17 23.63 10.55 30.15
N GLU A 18 24.66 11.19 30.70
CA GLU A 18 25.04 12.57 30.35
C GLU A 18 25.87 12.68 29.05
N LYS A 19 26.31 11.57 28.44
CA LYS A 19 27.21 11.60 27.26
C LYS A 19 26.74 10.79 26.05
N GLN A 20 25.61 10.11 26.11
CA GLN A 20 25.15 9.27 24.99
C GLN A 20 24.14 9.97 24.08
N GLN A 21 24.50 10.13 22.80
CA GLN A 21 23.51 10.32 21.74
C GLN A 21 22.79 8.98 21.50
N PHE A 22 21.60 8.82 22.07
CA PHE A 22 20.76 7.66 21.75
C PHE A 22 20.33 7.72 20.28
N THR A 23 20.58 6.64 19.54
CA THR A 23 20.07 6.54 18.18
C THR A 23 18.55 6.34 18.22
N LYS A 24 17.87 6.61 17.09
CA LYS A 24 16.42 6.36 16.98
C LYS A 24 16.05 4.89 17.27
N LYS A 25 16.97 3.97 16.98
CA LYS A 25 16.82 2.53 17.25
C LYS A 25 16.86 2.24 18.75
N ASP A 26 17.78 2.87 19.48
CA ASP A 26 17.89 2.72 20.94
C ASP A 26 16.67 3.31 21.64
N THR A 27 16.22 4.49 21.20
CA THR A 27 15.00 5.12 21.72
C THR A 27 13.79 4.22 21.48
N PHE A 28 13.69 3.55 20.33
CA PHE A 28 12.62 2.58 20.07
C PHE A 28 12.71 1.36 21.00
N ALA A 29 13.90 0.79 21.16
CA ALA A 29 14.13 -0.38 22.03
C ALA A 29 13.84 -0.10 23.51
N LYS A 30 14.02 1.13 23.98
CA LYS A 30 13.63 1.57 25.33
C LYS A 30 12.11 1.65 25.54
N ASN A 31 11.32 1.73 24.46
CA ASN A 31 9.89 1.99 24.50
C ASN A 31 9.01 0.83 23.96
N LEU A 32 9.53 -0.40 23.98
CA LEU A 32 8.85 -1.57 23.39
C LEU A 32 7.45 -1.81 23.98
N ASP A 33 7.22 -1.56 25.27
CA ASP A 33 5.90 -1.78 25.88
C ASP A 33 4.84 -0.82 25.32
N TYR A 34 5.21 0.42 25.03
CA TYR A 34 4.31 1.38 24.38
C TYR A 34 4.05 0.97 22.92
N VAL A 35 5.10 0.55 22.20
CA VAL A 35 4.96 0.03 20.84
C VAL A 35 4.01 -1.18 20.80
N LYS A 36 4.12 -2.12 21.75
CA LYS A 36 3.19 -3.24 21.87
C LYS A 36 1.74 -2.78 22.03
N LYS A 37 1.49 -1.78 22.90
CA LYS A 37 0.13 -1.21 23.05
C LYS A 37 -0.41 -0.67 21.74
N LEU A 38 0.43 0.03 20.96
CA LEU A 38 0.05 0.53 19.64
C LEU A 38 -0.25 -0.59 18.66
N LEU A 39 0.58 -1.65 18.60
CA LEU A 39 0.34 -2.82 17.73
C LEU A 39 -0.99 -3.52 18.05
N PHE A 40 -1.38 -3.58 19.32
CA PHE A 40 -2.63 -4.22 19.76
C PHE A 40 -3.85 -3.28 19.75
N SER A 41 -3.67 -1.99 19.46
CA SER A 41 -4.77 -1.01 19.43
C SER A 41 -5.72 -1.15 18.23
N GLY A 42 -5.33 -1.90 17.19
CA GLY A 42 -6.05 -1.99 15.92
C GLY A 42 -5.90 -0.76 15.02
N LEU A 43 -5.04 0.20 15.40
CA LEU A 43 -4.68 1.33 14.55
C LEU A 43 -3.89 0.88 13.32
N SER A 44 -4.05 1.60 12.20
CA SER A 44 -3.18 1.40 11.04
C SER A 44 -1.73 1.77 11.37
N THR A 45 -0.75 1.18 10.70
CA THR A 45 0.68 1.47 10.90
C THR A 45 0.97 2.98 10.83
N LYS A 46 0.32 3.70 9.90
CA LYS A 46 0.41 5.17 9.81
C LYS A 46 0.00 5.84 11.12
N LYS A 47 -1.15 5.49 11.68
CA LYS A 47 -1.65 6.04 12.95
C LYS A 47 -0.78 5.62 14.13
N GLN A 48 -0.28 4.38 14.15
CA GLN A 48 0.66 3.93 15.17
C GLN A 48 1.93 4.80 15.17
N ILE A 49 2.49 5.11 13.99
CA ILE A 49 3.66 5.99 13.85
C ILE A 49 3.35 7.43 14.27
N GLU A 50 2.17 7.94 13.92
CA GLU A 50 1.70 9.27 14.35
C GLU A 50 1.64 9.35 15.88
N GLU A 51 1.03 8.38 16.55
CA GLU A 51 0.96 8.33 18.02
C GLU A 51 2.33 8.13 18.65
N TYR A 52 3.16 7.22 18.12
CA TYR A 52 4.54 7.05 18.55
C TYR A 52 5.38 8.33 18.45
N SER A 53 5.22 9.06 17.35
CA SER A 53 6.01 10.27 17.09
C SER A 53 5.59 11.46 17.95
N LYS A 54 4.37 11.45 18.49
CA LYS A 54 3.90 12.46 19.47
C LYS A 54 4.53 12.26 20.84
N GLU A 55 4.62 11.01 21.28
CA GLU A 55 5.04 10.68 22.66
C GLU A 55 6.54 10.46 22.81
N ILE A 56 7.21 9.93 21.77
CA ILE A 56 8.58 9.43 21.89
C ILE A 56 9.53 10.18 20.97
N GLN A 57 9.44 9.94 19.66
CA GLN A 57 10.35 10.54 18.68
C GLN A 57 9.83 10.34 17.26
N THR A 58 10.07 11.31 16.38
CA THR A 58 9.79 11.16 14.94
C THR A 58 10.56 10.01 14.31
N ILE A 59 9.81 9.06 13.73
CA ILE A 59 10.34 7.87 13.08
C ILE A 59 9.74 7.69 11.68
N SER A 60 10.55 7.24 10.72
CA SER A 60 10.03 6.90 9.40
C SER A 60 9.25 5.58 9.46
N ARG A 61 8.34 5.39 8.51
CA ARG A 61 7.59 4.13 8.40
C ARG A 61 8.49 2.92 8.24
N SER A 62 9.49 3.00 7.37
CA SER A 62 10.45 1.92 7.15
C SER A 62 11.22 1.55 8.42
N ALA A 63 11.68 2.55 9.17
CA ALA A 63 12.39 2.33 10.43
C ALA A 63 11.47 1.70 11.48
N TYR A 64 10.24 2.22 11.64
CA TYR A 64 9.26 1.68 12.58
C TYR A 64 8.93 0.21 12.28
N GLU A 65 8.63 -0.12 11.02
CA GLU A 65 8.34 -1.49 10.60
C GLU A 65 9.56 -2.41 10.75
N SER A 66 10.76 -1.93 10.39
CA SER A 66 12.00 -2.68 10.56
C SER A 66 12.27 -2.99 12.03
N TYR A 67 12.10 -2.02 12.93
CA TYR A 67 12.33 -2.22 14.35
C TYR A 67 11.25 -3.10 14.99
N CYS A 68 9.98 -2.98 14.55
CA CYS A 68 8.93 -3.91 14.96
C CYS A 68 9.26 -5.34 14.55
N LYS A 69 9.73 -5.56 13.31
CA LYS A 69 10.14 -6.89 12.83
C LYS A 69 11.36 -7.43 13.57
N GLU A 70 12.29 -6.56 13.94
CA GLU A 70 13.51 -6.93 14.65
C GLU A 70 13.23 -7.29 16.13
N TYR A 71 12.49 -6.45 16.84
CA TYR A 71 12.31 -6.56 18.29
C TYR A 71 10.99 -7.21 18.72
N LEU A 72 9.96 -7.17 17.87
CA LEU A 72 8.56 -7.48 18.21
C LEU A 72 7.87 -8.30 17.11
N LYS A 73 8.60 -9.21 16.46
CA LYS A 73 8.11 -9.91 15.25
C LYS A 73 6.71 -10.52 15.43
N GLU A 74 6.51 -11.29 16.49
CA GLU A 74 5.24 -11.97 16.74
C GLU A 74 4.10 -10.98 17.05
N GLU A 75 4.37 -9.97 17.88
CA GLU A 75 3.40 -8.92 18.20
C GLU A 75 3.05 -8.08 16.97
N TYR A 76 4.03 -7.83 16.10
CA TYR A 76 3.85 -7.10 14.84
C TYR A 76 2.93 -7.86 13.90
N GLU A 77 3.19 -9.15 13.68
CA GLU A 77 2.34 -10.03 12.85
C GLU A 77 0.91 -10.12 13.42
N LYS A 78 0.75 -10.28 14.73
CA LYS A 78 -0.57 -10.26 15.39
C LYS A 78 -1.27 -8.91 15.28
N GLY A 79 -0.52 -7.81 15.40
CA GLY A 79 -1.05 -6.45 15.26
C GLY A 79 -1.59 -6.15 13.88
N LEU A 80 -0.94 -6.66 12.82
CA LEU A 80 -1.44 -6.57 11.45
C LEU A 80 -2.80 -7.27 11.28
N LEU A 81 -2.95 -8.46 11.86
CA LEU A 81 -4.21 -9.21 11.85
C LEU A 81 -5.33 -8.47 12.61
N ASN A 82 -5.01 -7.92 13.78
CA ASN A 82 -5.97 -7.12 14.54
C ASN A 82 -6.42 -5.89 13.76
N THR A 83 -5.47 -5.17 13.16
CA THR A 83 -5.77 -4.01 12.31
C THR A 83 -6.74 -4.36 11.19
N LEU A 84 -6.57 -5.54 10.58
CA LEU A 84 -7.48 -6.04 9.53
C LEU A 84 -8.89 -6.32 10.06
N LEU A 85 -9.02 -6.90 11.26
CA LEU A 85 -10.31 -7.09 11.93
C LEU A 85 -10.98 -5.74 12.24
N PHE A 86 -10.25 -4.82 12.88
CA PHE A 86 -10.75 -3.51 13.31
C PHE A 86 -11.15 -2.61 12.14
N ARG A 87 -10.44 -2.70 11.01
CA ARG A 87 -10.85 -2.02 9.76
C ARG A 87 -12.26 -2.42 9.32
N ASN A 88 -12.63 -3.67 9.52
CA ASN A 88 -13.91 -4.21 9.09
C ASN A 88 -14.98 -4.17 10.19
N ILE A 89 -14.69 -3.59 11.36
CA ILE A 89 -15.56 -3.72 12.53
C ILE A 89 -16.95 -3.14 12.32
N LYS A 90 -17.08 -2.06 11.54
CA LYS A 90 -18.40 -1.48 11.21
C LYS A 90 -19.23 -2.43 10.34
N THR A 91 -18.61 -3.03 9.34
CA THR A 91 -19.25 -4.01 8.45
C THR A 91 -19.66 -5.26 9.23
N ILE A 92 -18.76 -5.75 10.09
CA ILE A 92 -19.03 -6.86 11.00
C ILE A 92 -20.21 -6.53 11.91
N ALA A 93 -20.17 -5.38 12.60
CA ALA A 93 -21.25 -4.95 13.49
C ALA A 93 -22.59 -4.80 12.75
N HIS A 94 -22.59 -4.20 11.57
CA HIS A 94 -23.80 -4.08 10.75
C HIS A 94 -24.36 -5.46 10.36
N TYR A 95 -23.52 -6.37 9.89
CA TYR A 95 -23.95 -7.73 9.55
C TYR A 95 -24.54 -8.46 10.76
N LEU A 96 -23.85 -8.41 11.90
CA LEU A 96 -24.28 -9.08 13.13
C LEU A 96 -25.57 -8.53 13.73
N THR A 97 -25.97 -7.30 13.38
CA THR A 97 -27.15 -6.64 13.95
C THR A 97 -28.35 -6.61 12.99
N GLN A 98 -28.14 -6.79 11.69
CA GLN A 98 -29.20 -6.70 10.69
C GLN A 98 -29.58 -8.05 10.06
N GLU A 99 -28.68 -9.02 10.11
CA GLU A 99 -28.97 -10.37 9.62
C GLU A 99 -29.83 -11.12 10.64
N GLU A 100 -30.92 -11.75 10.20
CA GLU A 100 -31.85 -12.48 11.08
C GLU A 100 -31.18 -13.71 11.73
N ASN A 101 -30.28 -14.37 11.00
CA ASN A 101 -29.52 -15.53 11.46
C ASN A 101 -28.05 -15.44 11.00
N PRO A 102 -27.22 -14.64 11.69
CA PRO A 102 -25.83 -14.40 11.28
C PRO A 102 -24.97 -15.64 11.51
N THR A 103 -24.30 -16.11 10.45
CA THR A 103 -23.28 -17.18 10.54
C THR A 103 -21.89 -16.67 10.19
N SER A 104 -20.85 -17.31 10.75
CA SER A 104 -19.44 -16.94 10.51
C SER A 104 -19.00 -17.14 9.06
N SER A 105 -19.45 -18.20 8.39
CA SER A 105 -19.18 -18.50 6.99
C SER A 105 -19.71 -17.41 6.05
N LYS A 106 -20.96 -16.99 6.24
CA LYS A 106 -21.58 -15.90 5.46
C LYS A 106 -20.88 -14.57 5.67
N LEU A 107 -20.53 -14.23 6.92
CA LEU A 107 -19.76 -13.02 7.22
C LEU A 107 -18.39 -13.05 6.53
N TYR A 108 -17.68 -14.17 6.63
CA TYR A 108 -16.38 -14.34 5.99
C TYR A 108 -16.46 -14.20 4.47
N ASN A 109 -17.41 -14.88 3.82
CA ASN A 109 -17.59 -14.79 2.37
C ASN A 109 -17.96 -13.37 1.93
N LYS A 110 -18.83 -12.68 2.66
CA LYS A 110 -19.18 -11.28 2.39
C LYS A 110 -17.95 -10.37 2.44
N LEU A 111 -17.07 -10.57 3.42
CA LEU A 111 -15.82 -9.83 3.53
C LEU A 111 -14.77 -10.27 2.50
N LEU A 112 -14.79 -11.53 2.08
CA LEU A 112 -13.89 -12.08 1.06
C LEU A 112 -14.21 -11.50 -0.32
N GLU A 113 -15.49 -11.53 -0.69
CA GLU A 113 -16.01 -11.00 -1.97
C GLU A 113 -15.77 -9.49 -2.10
N SER A 114 -15.91 -8.74 -1.01
CA SER A 114 -15.59 -7.31 -0.99
C SER A 114 -14.08 -7.01 -0.95
N GLY A 115 -13.22 -8.03 -0.86
CA GLY A 115 -11.77 -7.89 -0.70
C GLY A 115 -11.34 -7.29 0.65
N SER A 116 -12.25 -7.24 1.62
CA SER A 116 -12.08 -6.63 2.94
C SER A 116 -11.06 -7.33 3.84
N ILE A 117 -10.80 -8.62 3.59
CA ILE A 117 -9.91 -9.47 4.40
C ILE A 117 -8.59 -9.85 3.71
N LYS A 118 -8.24 -9.16 2.62
CA LYS A 118 -6.92 -9.32 1.97
C LYS A 118 -5.79 -8.84 2.88
N GLN A 119 -4.78 -9.68 3.12
CA GLN A 119 -3.52 -9.28 3.76
C GLN A 119 -2.67 -8.43 2.82
N ALA A 120 -2.70 -8.70 1.50
CA ALA A 120 -1.97 -7.96 0.49
C ALA A 120 -2.82 -7.79 -0.78
N ARG A 121 -3.34 -6.58 -1.05
CA ARG A 121 -4.32 -6.35 -2.13
C ARG A 121 -3.91 -6.90 -3.51
N ASN A 122 -2.62 -6.98 -3.81
CA ASN A 122 -2.04 -7.41 -5.09
C ASN A 122 -1.87 -8.93 -5.27
N LYS A 123 -2.10 -9.73 -4.22
CA LYS A 123 -2.04 -11.20 -4.30
C LYS A 123 -3.47 -11.74 -4.20
N LYS A 124 -3.94 -12.40 -5.27
CA LYS A 124 -5.26 -13.03 -5.34
C LYS A 124 -5.52 -13.95 -4.13
N ASP A 125 -4.48 -14.62 -3.65
CA ASP A 125 -4.56 -15.62 -2.58
C ASP A 125 -4.02 -15.12 -1.23
N SER A 126 -4.02 -13.81 -0.98
CA SER A 126 -3.53 -13.24 0.28
C SER A 126 -4.62 -12.96 1.31
N SER A 127 -5.86 -13.35 1.05
CA SER A 127 -6.90 -13.22 2.08
C SER A 127 -6.50 -14.02 3.32
N ILE A 128 -6.75 -13.47 4.51
CA ILE A 128 -6.65 -14.29 5.72
C ILE A 128 -7.54 -15.51 5.53
N ASP A 129 -7.02 -16.68 5.90
CA ASP A 129 -7.81 -17.90 5.86
C ASP A 129 -8.97 -17.81 6.86
N TYR A 130 -9.98 -18.62 6.62
CA TYR A 130 -11.18 -18.67 7.44
C TYR A 130 -10.88 -18.95 8.93
N GLN A 131 -9.94 -19.86 9.22
CA GLN A 131 -9.62 -20.26 10.60
C GLN A 131 -8.97 -19.12 11.38
N THR A 132 -8.05 -18.39 10.75
CA THR A 132 -7.45 -17.18 11.30
C THR A 132 -8.52 -16.12 11.56
N PHE A 133 -9.42 -15.87 10.59
CA PHE A 133 -10.50 -14.90 10.76
C PHE A 133 -11.43 -15.23 11.93
N ILE A 134 -11.95 -16.46 12.00
CA ILE A 134 -12.88 -16.82 13.07
C ILE A 134 -12.21 -16.84 14.44
N THR A 135 -10.91 -17.16 14.52
CA THR A 135 -10.17 -17.11 15.78
C THR A 135 -10.10 -15.67 16.30
N LEU A 136 -9.83 -14.72 15.42
CA LEU A 136 -9.81 -13.29 15.75
C LEU A 136 -11.20 -12.80 16.15
N LEU A 137 -12.24 -13.15 15.37
CA LEU A 137 -13.62 -12.75 15.64
C LEU A 137 -14.14 -13.35 16.96
N LYS A 138 -13.93 -14.64 17.21
CA LYS A 138 -14.30 -15.31 18.47
C LYS A 138 -13.66 -14.61 19.66
N LYS A 139 -12.35 -14.35 19.59
CA LYS A 139 -11.63 -13.65 20.66
C LYS A 139 -12.19 -12.25 20.90
N PHE A 140 -12.41 -11.48 19.84
CA PHE A 140 -12.98 -10.14 19.93
C PHE A 140 -14.38 -10.13 20.55
N LEU A 141 -15.28 -11.01 20.09
CA LEU A 141 -16.65 -11.09 20.61
C LEU A 141 -16.66 -11.56 22.07
N LYS A 142 -15.79 -12.51 22.43
CA LYS A 142 -15.57 -12.96 23.81
C LYS A 142 -15.15 -11.85 24.76
N GLU A 143 -14.13 -11.08 24.38
CA GLU A 143 -13.65 -9.94 25.17
C GLU A 143 -14.74 -8.87 25.38
N ARG A 144 -15.79 -8.87 24.54
CA ARG A 144 -16.91 -7.92 24.59
C ARG A 144 -18.21 -8.52 25.16
N GLY A 145 -18.24 -9.80 25.50
CA GLY A 145 -19.44 -10.49 26.01
C GLY A 145 -20.52 -10.76 24.94
N TYR A 146 -20.13 -10.84 23.67
CA TYR A 146 -21.03 -11.02 22.52
C TYR A 146 -20.86 -12.38 21.83
N GLU A 147 -20.42 -13.42 22.53
CA GLU A 147 -20.08 -14.72 21.92
C GLU A 147 -21.26 -15.39 21.21
N ASN A 148 -22.49 -15.11 21.65
CA ASN A 148 -23.71 -15.78 21.18
C ASN A 148 -24.44 -15.06 20.04
N ILE A 149 -23.92 -13.92 19.54
CA ILE A 149 -24.62 -13.12 18.50
C ILE A 149 -24.40 -13.66 17.09
N ILE A 150 -23.58 -14.69 16.92
CA ILE A 150 -23.28 -15.32 15.64
C ILE A 150 -23.17 -16.83 15.86
N GLU A 151 -23.72 -17.60 14.92
CA GLU A 151 -23.44 -19.03 14.88
C GLU A 151 -22.08 -19.27 14.22
N PHE A 152 -21.18 -19.93 14.95
CA PHE A 152 -19.92 -20.39 14.40
C PHE A 152 -20.10 -21.76 13.77
N ASP A 153 -19.74 -21.88 12.50
CA ASP A 153 -19.82 -23.15 11.79
C ASP A 153 -19.02 -24.22 12.54
N LYS A 154 -19.62 -25.40 12.77
CA LYS A 154 -18.91 -26.58 13.26
C LYS A 154 -17.92 -27.03 12.18
N GLU A 155 -16.73 -27.46 12.59
CA GLU A 155 -15.58 -27.67 11.71
C GLU A 155 -15.90 -28.43 10.39
N ILE A 156 -15.22 -27.95 9.32
CA ILE A 156 -14.96 -28.51 7.97
C ILE A 156 -15.95 -28.13 6.85
N VAL A 157 -15.44 -27.45 5.80
CA VAL A 157 -15.48 -27.85 4.35
C VAL A 157 -14.47 -26.99 3.57
N GLN A 158 -13.56 -27.61 2.83
CA GLN A 158 -12.71 -26.98 1.81
C GLN A 158 -13.59 -26.35 0.72
N VAL A 159 -13.45 -25.04 0.51
CA VAL A 159 -14.13 -24.33 -0.58
C VAL A 159 -13.45 -24.67 -1.90
N ASN A 160 -14.06 -25.56 -2.69
CA ASN A 160 -13.71 -25.81 -4.08
C ASN A 160 -13.99 -24.55 -4.91
N ILE A 161 -12.94 -23.85 -5.33
CA ILE A 161 -13.04 -22.79 -6.34
C ILE A 161 -13.13 -23.50 -7.70
N ASN A 162 -14.34 -23.56 -8.26
CA ASN A 162 -14.54 -23.97 -9.65
C ASN A 162 -13.82 -22.99 -10.60
N LYS A 163 -12.67 -23.41 -11.09
CA LYS A 163 -12.01 -22.85 -12.27
C LYS A 163 -12.93 -22.95 -13.48
N LYS A 164 -13.33 -21.82 -14.05
CA LYS A 164 -13.58 -21.72 -15.49
C LYS A 164 -12.31 -21.21 -16.13
N GLU A 165 -11.53 -22.13 -16.66
CA GLU A 165 -10.45 -21.83 -17.60
C GLU A 165 -11.07 -21.32 -18.90
N SER A 166 -10.64 -20.14 -19.33
CA SER A 166 -10.73 -19.73 -20.73
C SER A 166 -9.29 -19.62 -21.22
N GLU A 167 -8.99 -20.48 -22.17
CA GLU A 167 -7.73 -20.60 -22.88
C GLU A 167 -7.41 -19.32 -23.65
N THR A 168 -6.15 -18.90 -23.56
CA THR A 168 -5.43 -18.38 -24.74
C THR A 168 -3.94 -18.62 -24.52
N SER A 169 -3.48 -19.70 -25.15
CA SER A 169 -2.14 -20.01 -25.66
C SER A 169 -1.54 -18.85 -26.49
N LEU A 170 -0.25 -18.69 -26.75
CA LEU A 170 1.01 -19.39 -26.47
C LEU A 170 2.14 -18.34 -26.72
N VAL A 171 3.23 -18.49 -25.96
CA VAL A 171 4.66 -18.19 -26.22
C VAL A 171 5.00 -17.28 -27.40
N ASP A 172 5.82 -16.26 -27.12
CA ASP A 172 6.97 -15.98 -27.98
C ASP A 172 8.23 -15.76 -27.13
N ASN A 173 9.19 -16.67 -27.31
CA ASN A 173 10.56 -16.57 -26.81
C ASN A 173 11.35 -15.73 -27.80
N SER A 174 11.57 -14.47 -27.49
CA SER A 174 12.68 -13.71 -28.08
C SER A 174 13.65 -13.36 -26.96
N ILE A 175 14.80 -14.04 -26.99
CA ILE A 175 15.99 -13.69 -26.23
C ILE A 175 16.44 -12.33 -26.76
N GLU A 176 16.16 -11.26 -26.02
CA GLU A 176 16.76 -9.94 -26.24
C GLU A 176 17.36 -9.47 -24.92
N GLU A 177 18.57 -8.93 -25.04
CA GLU A 177 19.56 -8.63 -24.01
C GLU A 177 18.99 -8.05 -22.72
N GLU A 178 19.30 -8.70 -21.59
CA GLU A 178 19.10 -8.19 -20.23
C GLU A 178 19.97 -6.95 -20.03
N THR A 179 19.46 -5.79 -20.44
CA THR A 179 20.00 -4.51 -19.99
C THR A 179 19.34 -4.18 -18.65
N ASP A 180 20.06 -4.36 -17.56
CA ASP A 180 19.67 -3.87 -16.24
C ASP A 180 19.48 -2.35 -16.29
N ILE A 181 18.23 -1.88 -16.34
CA ILE A 181 17.88 -0.47 -16.32
C ILE A 181 17.82 0.00 -14.87
N LYS A 182 18.62 1.00 -14.52
CA LYS A 182 18.63 1.59 -13.18
C LYS A 182 17.64 2.75 -13.11
N LEU A 183 16.66 2.65 -12.22
CA LEU A 183 15.69 3.70 -11.94
C LEU A 183 15.95 4.34 -10.58
N GLU A 184 15.88 5.66 -10.51
CA GLU A 184 15.94 6.39 -9.24
C GLU A 184 14.58 6.37 -8.54
N LEU A 185 14.59 6.04 -7.25
CA LEU A 185 13.41 5.98 -6.40
C LEU A 185 13.22 7.28 -5.61
N VAL A 186 12.08 7.44 -4.94
CA VAL A 186 11.77 8.65 -4.14
C VAL A 186 12.81 8.91 -3.04
N ASP A 187 13.43 7.86 -2.50
CA ASP A 187 14.46 7.95 -1.46
C ASP A 187 15.88 8.21 -2.02
N GLY A 188 16.02 8.39 -3.33
CA GLY A 188 17.30 8.62 -4.02
C GLY A 188 18.11 7.35 -4.29
N THR A 189 17.59 6.16 -3.92
CA THR A 189 18.25 4.90 -4.25
C THR A 189 18.03 4.52 -5.71
N LEU A 190 18.93 3.69 -6.26
CA LEU A 190 18.81 3.14 -7.61
C LEU A 190 18.35 1.68 -7.53
N GLU A 191 17.30 1.34 -8.27
CA GLU A 191 16.78 -0.01 -8.39
C GLU A 191 16.99 -0.53 -9.82
N SER A 192 17.61 -1.70 -9.95
CA SER A 192 17.79 -2.36 -11.26
C SER A 192 16.51 -3.09 -11.65
N CYS A 193 16.04 -2.87 -12.86
CA CYS A 193 14.85 -3.49 -13.41
C CYS A 193 15.10 -4.02 -14.82
N ASP A 194 14.50 -5.18 -15.10
CA ASP A 194 14.41 -5.72 -16.44
C ASP A 194 13.50 -4.85 -17.34
N LYS A 195 13.86 -4.72 -18.61
CA LYS A 195 13.11 -3.90 -19.58
C LYS A 195 11.70 -4.44 -19.82
N ASN A 196 11.51 -5.76 -19.83
CA ASN A 196 10.18 -6.36 -20.02
C ASN A 196 9.29 -6.14 -18.80
N PHE A 197 9.85 -6.14 -17.59
CA PHE A 197 9.15 -5.69 -16.39
C PHE A 197 8.66 -4.25 -16.56
N LEU A 198 9.51 -3.32 -17.00
CA LEU A 198 9.15 -1.90 -17.15
C LEU A 198 8.07 -1.62 -18.20
N LYS A 199 7.97 -2.47 -19.23
CA LYS A 199 6.89 -2.40 -20.24
C LYS A 199 5.51 -2.76 -19.68
N ARG A 200 5.44 -3.44 -18.53
CA ARG A 200 4.19 -3.99 -17.98
C ARG A 200 3.89 -3.53 -16.55
N ASN A 201 4.89 -3.04 -15.83
CA ASN A 201 4.82 -2.75 -14.41
C ASN A 201 5.58 -1.48 -14.04
N PHE A 202 5.41 -1.07 -12.78
CA PHE A 202 6.17 -0.03 -12.11
C PHE A 202 6.58 -0.49 -10.71
N ILE A 203 7.59 0.16 -10.16
CA ILE A 203 8.09 -0.12 -8.82
C ILE A 203 7.10 0.50 -7.82
N GLU A 204 6.46 -0.36 -7.04
CA GLU A 204 5.54 0.05 -5.98
C GLU A 204 6.26 0.09 -4.63
N PHE A 205 5.82 0.96 -3.72
CA PHE A 205 6.28 0.90 -2.34
C PHE A 205 5.88 -0.44 -1.73
N GLU A 206 6.86 -1.20 -1.24
CA GLU A 206 6.61 -2.42 -0.50
C GLU A 206 5.65 -2.15 0.67
N ASN A 207 4.62 -2.98 0.82
CA ASN A 207 3.62 -2.85 1.88
C ASN A 207 2.84 -1.52 1.87
N SER A 208 2.77 -0.82 0.73
CA SER A 208 1.87 0.32 0.57
C SER A 208 0.41 -0.14 0.70
N TYR A 209 -0.36 0.53 1.59
CA TYR A 209 -1.81 0.36 1.71
C TYR A 209 -2.59 1.14 0.62
N ILE A 210 -1.87 1.95 -0.16
CA ILE A 210 -2.34 2.75 -1.30
C ILE A 210 -2.05 1.93 -2.55
N ASP A 211 -3.09 1.55 -3.28
CA ASP A 211 -2.95 0.83 -4.55
C ASP A 211 -2.28 1.78 -5.57
N ASN A 212 -1.31 1.27 -6.34
CA ASN A 212 -0.57 2.05 -7.36
C ASN A 212 0.33 3.15 -6.78
N ASN A 213 0.79 2.99 -5.54
CA ASN A 213 1.75 3.90 -4.92
C ASN A 213 3.15 3.71 -5.53
N ILE A 214 3.44 4.49 -6.56
CA ILE A 214 4.67 4.41 -7.33
C ILE A 214 5.85 4.95 -6.51
N LYS A 215 6.85 4.08 -6.29
CA LYS A 215 8.12 4.36 -5.61
C LYS A 215 9.15 5.03 -6.52
N GLU A 216 8.89 5.06 -7.81
CA GLU A 216 9.78 5.70 -8.79
C GLU A 216 9.74 7.23 -8.68
N LYS A 217 10.90 7.88 -8.85
CA LYS A 217 11.02 9.34 -8.72
C LYS A 217 10.38 10.09 -9.90
N ASN A 218 10.62 9.61 -11.12
CA ASN A 218 10.20 10.26 -12.37
C ASN A 218 8.74 9.94 -12.70
N VAL A 219 7.84 10.53 -11.92
CA VAL A 219 6.39 10.47 -12.13
C VAL A 219 5.89 11.84 -12.54
N TYR A 220 4.97 11.88 -13.50
CA TYR A 220 4.35 13.08 -14.01
C TYR A 220 2.83 12.93 -13.93
N TYR A 221 2.12 13.98 -13.52
CA TYR A 221 0.66 13.95 -13.40
C TYR A 221 0.04 15.03 -14.27
N ILE A 222 -0.83 14.62 -15.19
CA ILE A 222 -1.62 15.50 -16.04
C ILE A 222 -3.10 15.24 -15.79
N GLN A 223 -3.86 16.30 -15.58
CA GLN A 223 -5.30 16.25 -15.40
C GLN A 223 -5.97 16.88 -16.61
N ALA A 224 -6.99 16.22 -17.17
CA ALA A 224 -7.73 16.75 -18.32
C ALA A 224 -8.29 18.16 -18.06
N ARG A 225 -8.59 18.50 -16.81
CA ARG A 225 -8.97 19.85 -16.39
C ARG A 225 -8.29 20.28 -15.11
N TYR A 226 -7.63 21.45 -15.10
CA TYR A 226 -6.95 22.01 -13.93
C TYR A 226 -6.94 23.54 -13.98
N ILE A 227 -7.25 24.20 -12.84
CA ILE A 227 -7.37 25.68 -12.70
C ILE A 227 -8.08 26.29 -13.92
N ASP A 228 -9.32 25.84 -14.16
CA ASP A 228 -10.19 26.32 -15.25
C ASP A 228 -9.64 26.20 -16.68
N LYS A 229 -8.51 25.50 -16.87
CA LYS A 229 -7.96 25.15 -18.19
C LYS A 229 -8.21 23.68 -18.50
N GLU A 230 -8.47 23.40 -19.76
CA GLU A 230 -8.51 22.05 -20.31
C GLU A 230 -7.12 21.71 -20.87
N TYR A 231 -6.58 20.56 -20.48
CA TYR A 231 -5.25 20.12 -20.90
C TYR A 231 -5.41 19.01 -21.94
N SER A 232 -4.90 19.24 -23.15
CA SER A 232 -4.94 18.25 -24.22
C SER A 232 -3.85 17.19 -24.01
N PHE A 233 -4.27 15.97 -23.70
CA PHE A 233 -3.35 14.83 -23.61
C PHE A 233 -2.68 14.50 -24.95
N GLU A 234 -3.34 14.80 -26.08
CA GLU A 234 -2.73 14.66 -27.42
C GLU A 234 -1.58 15.64 -27.62
N LYS A 235 -1.77 16.92 -27.30
CA LYS A 235 -0.70 17.92 -27.39
C LYS A 235 0.45 17.64 -26.44
N PHE A 236 0.15 17.15 -25.23
CA PHE A 236 1.16 16.63 -24.31
C PHE A 236 1.98 15.50 -24.94
N LYS A 237 1.33 14.53 -25.60
CA LYS A 237 2.01 13.42 -26.30
C LYS A 237 2.94 13.90 -27.42
N GLU A 238 2.57 14.95 -28.15
CA GLU A 238 3.42 15.55 -29.18
C GLU A 238 4.66 16.19 -28.57
N ILE A 239 4.50 16.97 -27.51
CA ILE A 239 5.60 17.66 -26.83
C ILE A 239 6.65 16.67 -26.34
N ILE A 240 6.23 15.62 -25.62
CA ILE A 240 7.18 14.66 -25.05
C ILE A 240 7.93 13.86 -26.12
N LYS A 241 7.28 13.57 -27.26
CA LYS A 241 7.90 12.85 -28.38
C LYS A 241 8.91 13.72 -29.14
N ASN A 242 8.60 15.00 -29.33
CA ASN A 242 9.38 15.87 -30.21
C ASN A 242 10.55 16.57 -29.49
N ASN A 243 10.46 16.74 -28.17
CA ASN A 243 11.41 17.57 -27.42
C ASN A 243 12.26 16.77 -26.42
N ASN A 244 12.03 15.45 -26.28
CA ASN A 244 12.75 14.57 -25.35
C ASN A 244 12.81 15.11 -23.91
N ILE A 245 11.72 15.73 -23.45
CA ILE A 245 11.65 16.49 -22.18
C ILE A 245 11.62 15.56 -20.96
N LEU A 246 11.05 14.37 -21.12
CA LEU A 246 10.91 13.39 -20.05
C LEU A 246 12.02 12.35 -20.14
N GLU A 247 12.53 11.94 -18.99
CA GLU A 247 13.47 10.83 -18.90
C GLU A 247 12.83 9.55 -19.46
N ASN A 248 13.61 8.75 -20.18
CA ASN A 248 13.14 7.42 -20.58
C ASN A 248 12.74 6.62 -19.34
N TYR A 249 11.74 5.76 -19.48
CA TYR A 249 11.10 5.00 -18.40
C TYR A 249 10.26 5.83 -17.41
N SER A 250 9.99 7.11 -17.64
CA SER A 250 9.11 7.90 -16.76
C SER A 250 7.69 7.35 -16.68
N ILE A 251 7.02 7.53 -15.54
CA ILE A 251 5.59 7.26 -15.39
C ILE A 251 4.78 8.52 -15.63
N ILE A 252 3.69 8.38 -16.38
CA ILE A 252 2.72 9.45 -16.60
C ILE A 252 1.35 8.99 -16.12
N ILE A 253 0.79 9.75 -15.19
CA ILE A 253 -0.55 9.56 -14.67
C ILE A 253 -1.45 10.59 -15.35
N HIS A 254 -2.35 10.11 -16.19
CA HIS A 254 -3.37 10.91 -16.84
C HIS A 254 -4.70 10.74 -16.12
N ASN A 255 -5.11 11.75 -15.38
CA ASN A 255 -6.45 11.79 -14.80
C ASN A 255 -7.43 12.36 -15.83
N ASN A 256 -8.18 11.46 -16.48
CA ASN A 256 -9.18 11.77 -17.49
C ASN A 256 -10.60 11.77 -16.90
N SER A 257 -10.73 11.95 -15.58
CA SER A 257 -12.00 11.77 -14.86
C SER A 257 -13.14 12.63 -15.37
N SER A 258 -12.85 13.80 -15.93
CA SER A 258 -13.85 14.72 -16.48
C SER A 258 -14.40 14.28 -17.84
N ILE A 259 -13.78 13.32 -18.51
CA ILE A 259 -14.17 12.85 -19.85
C ILE A 259 -14.76 11.44 -19.79
N ASP A 260 -14.04 10.48 -19.19
CA ASP A 260 -14.42 9.05 -19.21
C ASP A 260 -14.41 8.39 -17.82
N THR A 261 -14.30 9.21 -16.77
CA THR A 261 -14.21 8.78 -15.36
C THR A 261 -13.02 7.87 -15.05
N ARG A 262 -11.99 7.81 -15.92
CA ARG A 262 -10.80 6.96 -15.73
C ARG A 262 -9.55 7.74 -15.37
N LEU A 263 -8.65 7.03 -14.70
CA LEU A 263 -7.25 7.41 -14.51
C LEU A 263 -6.38 6.37 -15.20
N TYR A 264 -5.48 6.85 -16.05
CA TYR A 264 -4.58 5.99 -16.83
C TYR A 264 -3.14 6.17 -16.34
N ILE A 265 -2.43 5.06 -16.19
CA ILE A 265 -1.00 5.04 -15.86
C ILE A 265 -0.26 4.56 -17.09
N TYR A 266 0.60 5.41 -17.64
CA TYR A 266 1.45 5.14 -18.78
C TYR A 266 2.92 5.02 -18.35
N ARG A 267 3.67 4.19 -19.07
CA ARG A 267 5.13 4.21 -19.11
C ARG A 267 5.56 4.94 -20.38
N TYR A 268 6.41 5.95 -20.25
CA TYR A 268 7.18 6.47 -21.37
C TYR A 268 8.42 5.61 -21.56
N ILE A 269 8.47 4.82 -22.63
CA ILE A 269 9.57 3.90 -22.91
C ILE A 269 9.83 3.87 -24.42
N ASP A 270 11.10 3.99 -24.81
CA ASP A 270 11.53 3.94 -26.22
C ASP A 270 10.74 4.93 -27.10
N ASN A 271 10.57 6.18 -26.64
CA ASN A 271 9.77 7.23 -27.27
C ASN A 271 8.28 6.91 -27.50
N LYS A 272 7.73 5.94 -26.75
CA LYS A 272 6.33 5.54 -26.81
C LYS A 272 5.68 5.60 -25.43
N LEU A 273 4.38 5.86 -25.41
CA LEU A 273 3.56 5.67 -24.21
C LEU A 273 2.91 4.30 -24.25
N VAL A 274 3.22 3.47 -23.26
CA VAL A 274 2.62 2.16 -23.05
C VAL A 274 1.66 2.26 -21.88
N VAL A 275 0.38 1.91 -22.08
CA VAL A 275 -0.59 1.85 -20.98
C VAL A 275 -0.23 0.68 -20.06
N LEU A 276 0.01 0.97 -18.79
CA LEU A 276 0.25 -0.05 -17.77
C LEU A 276 -1.04 -0.44 -17.06
N LYS A 277 -1.84 0.55 -16.65
CA LYS A 277 -3.10 0.35 -15.91
C LYS A 277 -4.15 1.40 -16.29
N SER A 278 -5.41 0.99 -16.20
CA SER A 278 -6.58 1.88 -16.23
C SER A 278 -7.40 1.65 -14.96
N LEU A 279 -7.73 2.73 -14.27
CA LEU A 279 -8.36 2.73 -12.95
C LEU A 279 -9.61 3.60 -12.99
N ASP A 280 -10.56 3.30 -12.12
CA ASP A 280 -11.66 4.23 -11.85
C ASP A 280 -11.12 5.45 -11.10
N ALA A 281 -11.33 6.65 -11.64
CA ALA A 281 -10.71 7.85 -11.10
C ALA A 281 -11.23 8.21 -9.71
N ALA A 282 -12.52 7.96 -9.42
CA ALA A 282 -13.13 8.26 -8.13
C ALA A 282 -12.48 7.47 -6.98
N SER A 283 -12.07 6.24 -7.27
CA SER A 283 -11.35 5.37 -6.33
C SER A 283 -9.93 5.85 -6.01
N CYS A 284 -9.33 6.70 -6.84
CA CYS A 284 -7.92 7.12 -6.72
C CYS A 284 -7.69 8.48 -6.05
N VAL A 285 -8.71 9.34 -5.95
CA VAL A 285 -8.57 10.75 -5.53
C VAL A 285 -7.96 10.91 -4.13
N PHE A 286 -8.28 10.02 -3.19
CA PHE A 286 -7.78 10.11 -1.81
C PHE A 286 -6.53 9.25 -1.55
N GLU A 287 -6.38 8.15 -2.27
CA GLU A 287 -5.28 7.21 -2.01
C GLU A 287 -3.96 7.72 -2.61
N LEU A 288 -3.98 8.46 -3.73
CA LEU A 288 -2.78 8.89 -4.45
C LEU A 288 -2.32 10.33 -4.17
N ASP A 289 -2.81 11.01 -3.14
CA ASP A 289 -2.61 12.46 -2.98
C ASP A 289 -1.12 12.91 -3.00
N GLU A 290 -0.24 12.18 -2.29
CA GLU A 290 1.20 12.46 -2.30
C GLU A 290 1.83 12.24 -3.69
N LEU A 291 1.42 11.17 -4.38
CA LEU A 291 1.87 10.84 -5.73
C LEU A 291 1.40 11.88 -6.75
N ILE A 292 0.14 12.33 -6.63
CA ILE A 292 -0.44 13.39 -7.45
C ILE A 292 0.32 14.69 -7.22
N ARG A 293 0.59 15.05 -5.96
CA ARG A 293 1.35 16.25 -5.62
C ARG A 293 2.74 16.21 -6.25
N ARG A 294 3.49 15.12 -6.07
CA ARG A 294 4.82 14.93 -6.67
C ARG A 294 4.76 14.98 -8.20
N GLY A 295 3.82 14.24 -8.80
CA GLY A 295 3.66 14.18 -10.24
C GLY A 295 3.28 15.53 -10.86
N ARG A 296 2.47 16.33 -10.16
CA ARG A 296 2.13 17.69 -10.58
C ARG A 296 3.33 18.61 -10.50
N THR A 297 4.10 18.57 -9.41
CA THR A 297 5.34 19.34 -9.28
C THR A 297 6.27 19.05 -10.45
N ASN A 298 6.58 17.78 -10.71
CA ASN A 298 7.42 17.39 -11.84
C ASN A 298 6.85 17.82 -13.19
N PHE A 299 5.52 17.72 -13.37
CA PHE A 299 4.85 18.17 -14.60
C PHE A 299 5.08 19.66 -14.84
N PHE A 300 4.81 20.52 -13.86
CA PHE A 300 4.99 21.96 -14.03
C PHE A 300 6.46 22.34 -14.16
N GLU A 301 7.36 21.74 -13.39
CA GLU A 301 8.81 22.00 -13.50
C GLU A 301 9.37 21.67 -14.89
N LYS A 302 8.86 20.62 -15.56
CA LYS A 302 9.35 20.21 -16.88
C LYS A 302 8.59 20.81 -18.07
N LEU A 303 7.33 21.21 -17.89
CA LEU A 303 6.43 21.59 -18.98
C LEU A 303 5.89 23.01 -18.89
N GLU A 304 6.38 23.84 -17.96
CA GLU A 304 5.95 25.23 -17.77
C GLU A 304 5.91 26.02 -19.08
N GLU A 305 7.00 25.99 -19.86
CA GLU A 305 7.13 26.70 -21.13
C GLU A 305 6.15 26.21 -22.21
N HIS A 306 5.62 24.99 -22.05
CA HIS A 306 4.71 24.35 -22.99
C HIS A 306 3.25 24.40 -22.56
N ILE A 307 2.94 24.92 -21.36
CA ILE A 307 1.57 24.95 -20.81
C ILE A 307 0.60 25.60 -21.80
N THR A 308 0.98 26.73 -22.41
CA THR A 308 0.12 27.44 -23.36
C THR A 308 -0.23 26.57 -24.57
N TYR A 309 0.71 25.78 -25.10
CA TYR A 309 0.42 24.85 -26.18
C TYR A 309 -0.53 23.74 -25.70
N ILE A 310 -0.26 23.14 -24.54
CA ILE A 310 -1.06 22.04 -23.99
C ILE A 310 -2.52 22.46 -23.72
N THR A 311 -2.75 23.72 -23.33
CA THR A 311 -4.07 24.23 -22.93
C THR A 311 -4.80 25.09 -23.96
N SER A 312 -4.23 25.27 -25.17
CA SER A 312 -4.81 26.13 -26.22
C SER A 312 -5.80 25.44 -27.14
#